data_AF-A0A5N6DTR4-F1
#
_entry.id   AF-A0A5N6DTR4-F1
#
_cell.length_a   1.000
_cell.length_b   1.000
_cell.length_c   1.000
_cell.angle_alpha   90.00
_cell.angle_beta   90.00
_cell.angle_gamma   90.00
#
_symmetry.space_group_name_H-M   'P 1'
#
loop_
_entity.id
_entity.type
_entity.pdbx_description
1 polymer ?
#
loop_
_entity_poly.entity_id
_entity_poly.type
_entity_poly.pdbx_seq_one_letter_code
_entity_poly.pdbx_strand_id
1 'polypeptide(L)' 'MGRYTREEIDFWRERFREINTNGDRYIEPYELIAAARQDGFEMSDDEAKEWIEELDADHDGKVSFSEFLTAFGQLKSNQ' A
#
# COMPACT_ATOMS: atom_id res chain seq x y z
N MET A 1 -11.63 7.99 -18.38
CA MET A 1 -10.97 9.08 -17.62
C MET A 1 -11.88 9.42 -16.45
N GLY A 2 -11.51 9.35 -15.18
CA GLY A 2 -10.36 8.74 -14.51
C GLY A 2 -10.88 7.70 -13.51
N ARG A 3 -10.04 6.73 -13.13
CA ARG A 3 -10.48 5.58 -12.30
C ARG A 3 -10.74 5.93 -10.83
N TYR A 4 -10.37 7.14 -10.39
CA TYR A 4 -10.49 7.58 -9.01
C TYR A 4 -10.88 9.06 -8.97
N THR A 5 -11.75 9.42 -8.02
CA THR A 5 -12.07 10.80 -7.66
C THR A 5 -10.92 11.44 -6.89
N ARG A 6 -10.90 12.77 -6.82
CA ARG A 6 -9.89 13.50 -6.04
C ARG A 6 -9.93 13.13 -4.56
N GLU A 7 -11.12 12.92 -4.03
CA GLU A 7 -11.34 12.52 -2.63
C GLU A 7 -10.77 11.12 -2.35
N GLU A 8 -10.98 10.15 -3.26
CA GLU A 8 -10.41 8.82 -3.13
C GLU A 8 -8.87 8.84 -3.21
N ILE A 9 -8.32 9.64 -4.13
CA ILE A 9 -6.86 9.80 -4.25
C ILE A 9 -6.28 10.41 -2.97
N ASP A 10 -6.93 11.44 -2.44
CA ASP A 10 -6.45 12.13 -1.23
C ASP A 10 -6.54 11.20 0.01
N PHE A 11 -7.63 10.43 0.14
CA PHE A 11 -7.80 9.43 1.20
C PHE A 11 -6.69 8.36 1.15
N TRP A 12 -6.47 7.75 -0.01
CA TRP A 12 -5.44 6.72 -0.15
C TRP A 12 -4.03 7.29 -0.05
N ARG A 13 -3.83 8.55 -0.42
CA ARG A 13 -2.55 9.25 -0.23
C ARG A 13 -2.22 9.46 1.24
N GLU A 14 -3.22 9.78 2.06
CA GLU A 14 -3.05 9.90 3.50
C GLU A 14 -2.66 8.54 4.11
N ARG A 15 -3.39 7.48 3.76
CA ARG A 15 -3.03 6.11 4.20
C ARG A 15 -1.66 5.66 3.74
N PHE A 16 -1.28 5.95 2.49
CA PHE A 16 0.04 5.64 1.97
C PHE A 16 1.14 6.34 2.77
N ARG A 17 0.91 7.60 3.17
CA ARG A 17 1.86 8.36 4.01
C ARG A 17 1.93 7.87 5.46
N GLU A 18 0.86 7.29 5.98
CA GLU A 18 0.90 6.68 7.32
C GLU A 18 1.80 5.44 7.36
N ILE A 19 1.84 4.69 6.24
CA ILE A 19 2.67 3.48 6.11
C ILE A 19 4.10 3.84 5.71
N ASN A 20 4.28 4.72 4.73
CA ASN A 20 5.59 5.17 4.26
C ASN A 20 6.22 6.12 5.29
N THR A 21 7.03 5.54 6.17
CA THR A 21 7.69 6.26 7.27
C THR A 21 9.04 6.83 6.86
N ASN A 22 9.67 6.27 5.83
CA ASN A 22 10.96 6.74 5.32
C ASN A 22 10.82 8.00 4.43
N GLY A 23 9.60 8.35 4.03
CA GLY A 23 9.25 9.52 3.23
C GLY A 23 9.63 9.40 1.75
N ASP A 24 9.87 8.19 1.25
CA ASP A 24 10.17 7.94 -0.15
C ASP A 24 8.87 7.92 -1.01
N ARG A 25 8.88 7.26 -2.18
CA ARG A 25 7.71 7.16 -3.06
C ARG A 25 7.14 5.74 -3.14
N TYR A 26 7.60 4.84 -2.29
CA TYR A 26 7.36 3.42 -2.33
C TYR A 26 6.95 2.93 -0.93
N ILE A 27 6.37 1.75 -0.83
CA ILE A 27 6.23 1.06 0.44
C ILE A 27 7.10 -0.18 0.36
N GLU A 28 8.04 -0.27 1.28
CA GLU A 28 8.89 -1.45 1.43
C GLU A 28 8.29 -2.41 2.47
N PRO A 29 8.60 -3.74 2.41
CA PRO A 29 8.03 -4.72 3.33
C PRO A 29 8.21 -4.36 4.82
N TYR A 30 9.35 -3.78 5.20
CA TYR A 30 9.60 -3.39 6.60
C TYR A 30 8.74 -2.21 7.05
N GLU A 31 8.33 -1.33 6.14
CA GLU A 31 7.45 -0.20 6.45
C GLU A 31 6.03 -0.68 6.70
N LEU A 32 5.57 -1.66 5.92
CA LEU A 32 4.30 -2.33 6.16
C LEU A 32 4.27 -3.01 7.54
N ILE A 33 5.34 -3.70 7.92
CA ILE A 33 5.47 -4.33 9.24
C ILE A 33 5.48 -3.27 10.36
N ALA A 34 6.20 -2.16 10.15
CA ALA A 34 6.25 -1.08 11.12
C ALA A 34 4.87 -0.44 11.32
N ALA A 35 4.13 -0.19 10.23
CA ALA A 35 2.77 0.34 10.27
C ALA A 35 1.80 -0.65 10.94
N ALA A 36 1.86 -1.93 10.59
CA ALA A 36 1.05 -2.96 11.23
C ALA A 36 1.28 -3.00 12.75
N ARG A 37 2.55 -2.94 13.20
CA ARG A 37 2.90 -2.88 14.63
C ARG A 37 2.40 -1.61 15.30
N GLN A 38 2.42 -0.48 14.61
CA GLN A 38 1.89 0.79 15.13
C GLN A 38 0.37 0.72 15.36
N ASP A 39 -0.34 0.00 14.50
CA ASP A 39 -1.78 -0.26 14.61
C ASP A 39 -2.13 -1.41 15.59
N GLY A 40 -1.12 -2.03 16.20
CA GLY A 40 -1.29 -3.11 17.19
C GLY A 40 -1.41 -4.51 16.59
N PHE A 41 -1.09 -4.67 15.31
CA PHE A 41 -1.03 -5.96 14.61
C PHE A 41 0.41 -6.49 14.56
N GLU A 42 0.57 -7.80 14.67
CA GLU A 42 1.84 -8.46 14.36
C GLU A 42 1.80 -8.96 12.92
N MET A 43 2.81 -8.57 12.14
CA MET A 43 3.04 -9.05 10.79
C MET A 43 4.49 -9.54 10.69
N SER A 44 4.66 -10.73 10.11
CA SER A 44 5.96 -11.32 9.86
C SER A 44 6.59 -10.83 8.55
N ASP A 45 7.90 -11.02 8.42
CA ASP A 45 8.63 -10.65 7.20
C ASP A 45 8.10 -11.40 5.96
N ASP A 46 7.65 -12.64 6.13
CA ASP A 46 7.11 -13.45 5.04
C ASP A 46 5.71 -12.98 4.63
N GLU A 47 4.83 -12.69 5.59
CA GLU A 47 3.50 -12.12 5.31
C GLU A 47 3.59 -10.75 4.62
N ALA A 48 4.54 -9.90 5.07
CA ALA A 48 4.75 -8.60 4.45
C ALA A 48 5.27 -8.74 3.01
N LYS A 49 6.17 -9.70 2.75
CA LYS A 49 6.62 -9.99 1.38
C LYS A 49 5.50 -10.52 0.51
N GLU A 50 4.69 -11.45 0.99
CA GLU A 50 3.54 -11.96 0.24
C GLU A 50 2.57 -10.84 -0.13
N TRP A 51 2.28 -9.93 0.82
CA TRP A 51 1.49 -8.73 0.55
C TRP A 51 2.12 -7.81 -0.48
N ILE A 52 3.42 -7.55 -0.37
CA ILE A 52 4.12 -6.70 -1.33
C ILE A 52 4.08 -7.37 -2.72
N GLU A 53 4.40 -8.65 -2.83
CA GLU A 53 4.37 -9.41 -4.09
C GLU A 53 2.97 -9.45 -4.74
N GLU A 54 1.90 -9.46 -3.95
CA GLU A 54 0.53 -9.41 -4.48
C GLU A 54 0.18 -8.02 -5.07
N LEU A 55 0.77 -6.96 -4.53
CA LEU A 55 0.52 -5.57 -4.94
C LEU A 55 1.53 -5.06 -5.99
N ASP A 56 2.74 -5.60 -5.98
CA ASP A 56 3.89 -5.26 -6.82
C ASP A 56 3.68 -5.84 -8.24
N ALA A 57 3.14 -5.00 -9.11
CA ALA A 57 2.77 -5.38 -10.47
C ALA A 57 3.94 -5.26 -11.44
N ASP A 58 4.94 -4.43 -11.12
CA ASP A 58 6.14 -4.26 -11.92
C ASP A 58 7.34 -5.10 -11.44
N HIS A 59 7.17 -5.80 -10.31
CA HIS A 59 8.13 -6.70 -9.68
C HIS A 59 9.43 -6.00 -9.26
N ASP A 60 9.35 -4.74 -8.82
CA ASP A 60 10.50 -3.98 -8.30
C ASP A 60 10.82 -4.24 -6.81
N GLY A 61 9.99 -5.06 -6.15
CA GLY A 61 10.12 -5.45 -4.75
C GLY A 61 9.56 -4.41 -3.77
N LYS A 62 8.83 -3.42 -4.27
CA LYS A 62 8.21 -2.34 -3.51
C LYS A 62 6.83 -2.03 -4.09
N VAL A 63 6.04 -1.26 -3.35
CA VAL A 63 4.71 -0.84 -3.82
C VAL A 63 4.70 0.66 -4.05
N SER A 64 4.54 1.07 -5.31
CA SER A 64 4.32 2.47 -5.67
C SER A 64 2.90 2.94 -5.29
N PHE A 65 2.71 4.24 -5.13
CA PHE A 65 1.37 4.81 -4.89
C PHE A 65 0.35 4.41 -5.98
N SER A 66 0.79 4.24 -7.23
CA SER A 66 -0.05 3.77 -8.33
C SER A 66 -0.52 2.33 -8.17
N GLU A 67 0.35 1.44 -7.70
CA GLU A 67 0.03 0.03 -7.46
C GLU A 67 -0.88 -0.12 -6.25
N PHE A 68 -0.57 0.61 -5.18
CA PHE A 68 -1.43 0.72 -4.01
C PHE A 68 -2.85 1.17 -4.39
N LEU A 69 -2.99 2.26 -5.16
CA LEU A 69 -4.30 2.70 -5.65
C LEU A 69 -5.00 1.67 -6.53
N THR A 70 -4.25 0.94 -7.35
CA THR A 70 -4.81 -0.07 -8.25
C THR A 70 -5.38 -1.24 -7.47
N ALA A 71 -4.65 -1.75 -6.49
CA ALA A 71 -5.08 -2.86 -5.66
C ALA A 71 -6.24 -2.50 -4.72
N PHE A 72 -6.09 -1.43 -3.94
CA PHE A 72 -7.13 -1.00 -3.00
C PHE A 72 -8.35 -0.39 -3.70
N GLY A 73 -8.14 0.20 -4.88
CA GLY A 73 -9.20 0.72 -5.74
C GLY A 73 -10.03 -0.36 -6.42
N GLN A 74 -9.44 -1.50 -6.78
CA GLN A 74 -10.19 -2.65 -7.31
C GLN A 74 -11.09 -3.28 -6.25
N LEU A 75 -10.72 -3.21 -4.96
CA LEU A 75 -11.54 -3.74 -3.85
C LEU A 75 -12.96 -3.14 -3.80
N LYS A 76 -13.14 -1.91 -4.31
CA LYS A 76 -14.44 -1.22 -4.40
C LYS A 76 -15.33 -1.68 -5.57
N SER A 77 -14.80 -2.42 -6.54
CA SER A 77 -15.58 -2.85 -7.73
C SER A 77 -16.31 -4.18 -7.53
N ASN A 78 -16.17 -4.83 -6.37
CA ASN A 78 -16.76 -6.14 -6.08
C ASN A 78 -17.74 -6.15 -4.88
N GLN A 79 -18.32 -5.00 -4.50
CA GLN A 79 -19.46 -4.93 -3.57
C GLN A 79 -20.68 -4.27 -4.19
#